data_AF-I3XS87-F1
#
_entry.id   AF-I3XS87-F1
#
_cell.length_a   1.000
_cell.length_b   1.000
_cell.length_c   1.000
_cell.angle_alpha   90.00
_cell.angle_beta   90.00
_cell.angle_gamma   90.00
#
_symmetry.space_group_name_H-M   'P 1'
#
loop_
_entity.id
_entity.type
_entity.pdbx_description
1 polymer ?
#
loop_
_entity_poly.entity_id
_entity_poly.type
_entity_poly.pdbx_seq_one_letter_code
_entity_poly.pdbx_strand_id
1 'polypeptide(L)'
;MSKWCLISFTMLSMLLLVVIQSFIIVSGEADSSTLINEALSLLARIQRLAGKNINVTDLTVQLNESLRLLQEGRITEAKSLLDRLEDEVAVLEASADTYYMWGIIMKYMRVALVLSIPLLFYLFFPRLYIYLWFRLKRRWVIRESS
;
A
#
# COMPACT_ATOMS: atom_id res chain seq x y z
N MET A 1 52.02 45.95 23.97
CA MET A 1 50.75 45.64 23.28
C MET A 1 50.16 44.38 23.91
N SER A 2 49.58 44.56 25.09
CA SER A 2 48.14 44.44 25.39
C SER A 2 47.63 43.00 25.40
N LYS A 3 47.86 42.31 26.54
CA LYS A 3 47.24 41.03 26.90
C LYS A 3 45.70 41.06 26.76
N TRP A 4 45.11 42.24 26.85
CA TRP A 4 43.69 42.52 26.62
C TRP A 4 43.24 42.28 25.18
N CYS A 5 44.11 42.47 24.19
CA CYS A 5 43.80 42.21 22.78
C CYS A 5 43.75 40.71 22.48
N LEU A 6 44.67 39.93 23.09
CA LEU A 6 44.66 38.46 23.02
C LEU A 6 43.42 37.86 23.68
N ILE A 7 42.98 38.38 24.83
CA ILE A 7 41.77 37.93 25.53
C ILE A 7 40.49 38.27 24.75
N SER A 8 40.46 39.42 24.08
CA SER A 8 39.33 39.81 23.23
C SER A 8 39.23 38.91 21.97
N PHE A 9 40.37 38.54 21.38
CA PHE A 9 40.41 37.66 20.22
C PHE A 9 39.98 36.22 20.55
N THR A 10 40.39 35.69 21.71
CA THR A 10 39.97 34.35 22.15
C THR A 10 38.47 34.29 22.48
N MET A 11 37.93 35.33 23.11
CA MET A 11 36.48 35.44 23.37
C MET A 11 35.67 35.51 22.06
N LEU A 12 36.14 36.27 21.08
CA LEU A 12 35.48 36.40 19.79
C LEU A 12 35.52 35.09 18.98
N SER A 13 36.65 34.37 19.04
CA SER A 13 36.78 33.02 18.46
C SER A 13 35.84 32.02 19.12
N MET A 14 35.68 32.07 20.45
CA MET A 14 34.81 31.15 21.16
C MET A 14 33.33 31.42 20.85
N LEU A 15 32.94 32.70 20.75
CA LEU A 15 31.60 33.11 20.35
C LEU A 15 31.27 32.65 18.93
N LEU A 16 32.23 32.77 18.00
CA LEU A 16 32.07 32.29 16.63
C LEU A 16 31.84 30.77 16.59
N LEU A 17 32.57 30.01 17.42
CA LEU A 17 32.44 28.56 17.51
C LEU A 17 31.06 28.13 18.02
N VAL A 18 30.50 28.87 18.99
CA VAL A 18 29.13 28.65 19.49
C VAL A 18 28.08 28.94 18.43
N VAL A 19 28.25 30.00 17.65
CA VAL A 19 27.32 30.35 16.55
C VAL A 19 27.37 29.34 15.40
N ILE A 20 28.54 28.78 15.10
CA ILE A 20 28.67 27.73 14.07
C ILE A 20 28.01 26.43 14.55
N GLN A 21 28.19 26.07 15.82
CA GLN A 21 27.56 24.88 16.42
C GLN A 21 26.04 24.97 16.43
N SER A 22 25.46 26.14 16.75
CA SER A 22 24.01 26.31 16.73
C SER A 22 23.41 26.25 15.31
N PHE A 23 24.16 26.70 14.30
CA PHE A 23 23.70 26.64 12.91
C PHE A 23 23.58 25.20 12.41
N ILE A 24 24.55 24.33 12.73
CA ILE A 24 24.55 22.91 12.31
C ILE A 24 23.32 22.17 12.86
N ILE A 25 23.00 22.39 14.15
CA ILE A 25 21.87 21.74 14.82
C ILE A 25 20.54 22.16 14.17
N VAL A 26 20.36 23.46 13.93
CA VAL A 26 19.13 24.00 13.33
C VAL A 26 18.91 23.49 11.90
N SER A 27 19.98 23.38 11.09
CA SER A 27 19.86 22.84 9.73
C SER A 27 19.47 21.37 9.67
N GLY A 28 19.96 20.54 10.61
CA GLY A 28 19.59 19.11 10.67
C GLY A 28 18.14 18.89 11.13
N GLU A 29 17.66 19.74 12.04
CA GLU A 29 16.30 19.62 12.58
C GLU A 29 15.23 20.12 11.59
N ALA A 30 15.55 21.17 10.81
CA ALA A 30 14.70 21.65 9.74
C ALA A 30 14.50 20.58 8.65
N ASP A 31 15.57 19.92 8.20
CA ASP A 31 15.50 18.88 7.15
C ASP A 31 14.72 17.64 7.63
N SER A 32 14.97 17.21 8.88
CA SER A 32 14.24 16.10 9.52
C SER A 32 12.74 16.36 9.61
N SER A 33 12.33 17.57 10.02
CA SER A 33 10.90 17.92 10.14
C SER A 33 10.15 17.84 8.80
N THR A 34 10.81 18.19 7.69
CA THR A 34 10.20 18.12 6.36
C THR A 34 10.01 16.68 5.89
N LEU A 35 11.00 15.82 6.11
CA LEU A 35 10.94 14.40 5.77
C LEU A 35 9.90 13.64 6.61
N ILE A 36 9.70 14.04 7.88
CA ILE A 36 8.63 13.48 8.70
C ILE A 36 7.26 13.81 8.12
N ASN A 37 7.03 15.05 7.67
CA ASN A 37 5.77 15.43 7.03
C ASN A 37 5.54 14.69 5.72
N GLU A 38 6.60 14.48 4.94
CA GLU A 38 6.56 13.66 3.72
C GLU A 38 6.19 12.21 4.02
N ALA A 39 6.83 11.58 5.02
CA ALA A 39 6.51 10.24 5.47
C ALA A 39 5.05 10.11 5.96
N LEU A 40 4.52 11.11 6.67
CA LEU A 40 3.11 11.15 7.10
C LEU A 40 2.16 11.26 5.90
N SER A 41 2.52 12.03 4.88
CA SER A 41 1.72 12.14 3.66
C SER A 41 1.68 10.83 2.88
N LEU A 42 2.82 10.12 2.80
CA LEU A 42 2.95 8.79 2.22
C LEU A 42 2.12 7.76 2.99
N LEU A 43 2.16 7.80 4.33
CA LEU A 43 1.33 6.93 5.17
C LEU A 43 -0.15 7.07 4.84
N ALA A 44 -0.65 8.32 4.70
CA ALA A 44 -2.05 8.57 4.38
C ALA A 44 -2.45 8.00 3.00
N ARG A 45 -1.54 8.06 2.01
CA ARG A 45 -1.76 7.49 0.67
C ARG A 45 -1.75 5.97 0.69
N ILE A 46 -0.79 5.37 1.40
CA ILE A 46 -0.70 3.92 1.60
C ILE A 46 -1.97 3.38 2.29
N GLN A 47 -2.51 4.10 3.28
CA GLN A 47 -3.79 3.73 3.91
C GLN A 47 -4.97 3.77 2.94
N ARG A 48 -5.01 4.73 2.01
CA ARG A 48 -6.05 4.76 0.96
C ARG A 48 -5.94 3.56 0.01
N LEU A 49 -4.71 3.17 -0.37
CA LEU A 49 -4.45 1.98 -1.18
C LEU A 49 -4.90 0.70 -0.44
N ALA A 50 -4.60 0.59 0.86
CA ALA A 50 -5.08 -0.51 1.69
C ALA A 50 -6.62 -0.58 1.69
N GLY A 51 -7.30 0.57 1.78
CA GLY A 51 -8.76 0.66 1.69
C GLY A 51 -9.34 0.20 0.33
N LYS A 52 -8.55 0.24 -0.74
CA LYS A 52 -8.91 -0.30 -2.07
C LYS A 52 -8.60 -1.81 -2.21
N ASN A 53 -8.30 -2.53 -1.13
CA ASN A 53 -7.85 -3.93 -1.11
C ASN A 53 -6.53 -4.19 -1.85
N ILE A 54 -5.65 -3.19 -1.94
CA ILE A 54 -4.30 -3.37 -2.48
C ILE A 54 -3.38 -3.82 -1.35
N ASN A 55 -2.52 -4.80 -1.63
CA ASN A 55 -1.54 -5.25 -0.65
C ASN A 55 -0.47 -4.17 -0.45
N VAL A 56 -0.39 -3.62 0.76
CA VAL A 56 0.55 -2.55 1.14
C VAL A 56 1.55 -2.98 2.21
N THR A 57 1.58 -4.27 2.58
CA THR A 57 2.43 -4.75 3.69
C THR A 57 3.89 -4.37 3.48
N ASP A 58 4.40 -4.54 2.27
CA ASP A 58 5.79 -4.22 1.96
C ASP A 58 6.07 -2.70 2.07
N LEU A 59 5.18 -1.87 1.51
CA LEU A 59 5.26 -0.41 1.61
C LEU A 59 5.25 0.08 3.06
N THR A 60 4.43 -0.54 3.92
CA THR A 60 4.38 -0.17 5.35
C THR A 60 5.65 -0.55 6.10
N VAL A 61 6.30 -1.66 5.73
CA VAL A 61 7.58 -2.08 6.30
C VAL A 61 8.68 -1.12 5.87
N GLN A 62 8.75 -0.79 4.58
CA GLN A 62 9.72 0.16 4.05
C GLN A 62 9.52 1.57 4.65
N LEU A 63 8.28 2.04 4.80
CA LEU A 63 8.01 3.34 5.43
C LEU A 63 8.41 3.37 6.91
N ASN A 64 8.22 2.26 7.63
CA ASN A 64 8.69 2.17 9.01
C ASN A 64 10.23 2.19 9.09
N GLU A 65 10.90 1.60 8.10
CA GLU A 65 12.35 1.64 7.98
C GLU A 65 12.88 3.06 7.73
N SER A 66 12.24 3.85 6.85
CA SER A 66 12.64 5.25 6.64
C SER A 66 12.46 6.11 7.90
N LEU A 67 11.38 5.89 8.65
CA LEU A 67 11.17 6.57 9.94
C LEU A 67 12.24 6.18 10.97
N ARG A 68 12.67 4.91 10.99
CA ARG A 68 13.77 4.46 11.84
C ARG A 68 15.08 5.15 11.45
N LEU A 69 15.39 5.25 10.16
CA LEU A 69 16.58 5.95 9.67
C LEU A 69 16.58 7.45 10.03
N LEU A 70 15.40 8.10 10.03
CA LEU A 70 15.25 9.48 10.53
C LEU A 70 15.56 9.58 12.03
N GLN A 71 15.08 8.63 12.84
CA GLN A 71 15.38 8.59 14.28
C GLN A 71 16.87 8.38 14.56
N GLU A 72 17.56 7.62 13.71
CA GLU A 72 19.00 7.40 13.79
C GLU A 72 19.83 8.58 13.25
N GLY A 73 19.18 9.64 12.73
CA GLY A 73 19.86 10.80 12.14
C GLY A 73 20.45 10.54 10.75
N ARG A 74 20.09 9.43 10.09
CA ARG A 74 20.53 9.04 8.74
C ARG A 74 19.61 9.66 7.67
N ILE A 75 19.60 10.99 7.65
CA ILE A 75 18.66 11.82 6.86
C ILE A 75 18.71 11.52 5.36
N THR A 76 19.92 11.39 4.79
CA THR A 76 20.12 11.10 3.36
C THR A 76 19.59 9.74 2.94
N GLU A 77 19.78 8.72 3.78
CA GLU A 77 19.30 7.37 3.50
C GLU A 77 17.79 7.30 3.62
N ALA A 78 17.23 7.91 4.67
CA ALA A 78 15.78 8.02 4.85
C ALA A 78 15.11 8.70 3.66
N LYS A 79 15.68 9.82 3.19
CA LYS A 79 15.19 10.53 2.00
C LYS A 79 15.20 9.64 0.76
N SER A 80 16.32 8.96 0.50
CA SER A 80 16.42 8.07 -0.66
C SER A 80 15.39 6.92 -0.65
N LEU A 81 15.02 6.46 0.55
CA LEU A 81 14.00 5.44 0.73
C LEU A 81 12.60 6.01 0.52
N LEU A 82 12.33 7.21 1.04
CA LEU A 82 11.06 7.93 0.84
C LEU A 82 10.82 8.25 -0.64
N ASP A 83 11.83 8.71 -1.37
CA ASP A 83 11.73 8.97 -2.82
C ASP A 83 11.35 7.70 -3.60
N ARG A 84 11.93 6.54 -3.24
CA ARG A 84 11.56 5.26 -3.87
C ARG A 84 10.14 4.82 -3.53
N LEU A 85 9.75 4.98 -2.26
CA LEU A 85 8.39 4.70 -1.78
C LEU A 85 7.36 5.57 -2.51
N GLU A 86 7.69 6.83 -2.76
CA GLU A 86 6.85 7.77 -3.51
C GLU A 86 6.60 7.27 -4.94
N ASP A 87 7.64 6.84 -5.64
CA ASP A 87 7.52 6.25 -6.98
C ASP A 87 6.65 4.98 -6.98
N GLU A 88 6.89 4.06 -6.03
CA GLU A 88 6.12 2.82 -5.92
C GLU A 88 4.64 3.09 -5.61
N VAL A 89 4.36 4.01 -4.68
CA VAL A 89 3.00 4.42 -4.33
C VAL A 89 2.31 5.08 -5.52
N ALA A 90 3.01 5.92 -6.30
CA ALA A 90 2.44 6.54 -7.49
C ALA A 90 2.06 5.52 -8.57
N VAL A 91 2.91 4.50 -8.79
CA VAL A 91 2.61 3.40 -9.72
C VAL A 91 1.41 2.58 -9.25
N LEU A 92 1.34 2.29 -7.95
CA LEU A 92 0.22 1.57 -7.36
C LEU A 92 -1.07 2.37 -7.42
N GLU A 93 -1.03 3.68 -7.18
CA GLU A 93 -2.18 4.58 -7.32
C GLU A 93 -2.70 4.63 -8.76
N ALA A 94 -1.81 4.72 -9.75
CA ALA A 94 -2.19 4.67 -11.16
C ALA A 94 -2.87 3.34 -11.53
N SER A 95 -2.41 2.25 -10.89
CA SER A 95 -2.97 0.91 -11.09
C SER A 95 -4.25 0.67 -10.28
N ALA A 96 -4.43 1.41 -9.18
CA ALA A 96 -5.41 1.15 -8.14
C ALA A 96 -6.86 1.21 -8.63
N ASP A 97 -7.17 2.12 -9.55
CA ASP A 97 -8.54 2.25 -10.07
C ASP A 97 -8.95 1.03 -10.89
N THR A 98 -8.00 0.46 -11.64
CA THR A 98 -8.21 -0.79 -12.40
C THR A 98 -8.44 -1.97 -11.45
N TYR A 99 -7.63 -2.07 -10.40
CA TYR A 99 -7.79 -3.13 -9.38
C TYR A 99 -9.10 -2.99 -8.60
N TYR A 100 -9.49 -1.76 -8.26
CA TYR A 100 -10.74 -1.48 -7.57
C TYR A 100 -11.96 -1.87 -8.43
N MET A 101 -11.95 -1.54 -9.72
CA MET A 101 -13.00 -1.96 -10.65
C MET A 101 -13.10 -3.49 -10.75
N TRP A 102 -11.98 -4.18 -10.86
CA TRP A 102 -11.97 -5.65 -10.88
C TRP A 102 -12.51 -6.27 -9.58
N GLY A 103 -12.15 -5.70 -8.43
CA GLY A 103 -12.66 -6.13 -7.12
C GLY A 103 -14.20 -6.01 -7.04
N ILE A 104 -14.74 -4.88 -7.53
CA ILE A 104 -16.18 -4.66 -7.63
C ILE A 104 -16.84 -5.69 -8.54
N ILE A 105 -16.30 -5.88 -9.75
CA ILE A 105 -16.83 -6.85 -10.72
C ILE A 105 -16.87 -8.24 -10.11
N MET A 106 -15.79 -8.69 -9.48
CA MET A 106 -15.72 -10.03 -8.86
C MET A 106 -16.72 -10.19 -7.70
N LYS A 107 -16.91 -9.13 -6.91
CA LYS A 107 -17.91 -9.12 -5.83
C LYS A 107 -19.33 -9.27 -6.38
N TYR A 108 -19.70 -8.48 -7.38
CA TYR A 108 -21.02 -8.59 -8.00
C TYR A 108 -21.20 -9.90 -8.79
N MET A 109 -20.15 -10.41 -9.42
CA MET A 109 -20.19 -11.66 -10.17
C MET A 109 -20.47 -12.85 -9.24
N ARG A 110 -19.86 -12.89 -8.05
CA ARG A 110 -20.21 -13.91 -7.03
C ARG A 110 -21.68 -13.84 -6.62
N VAL A 111 -22.19 -12.63 -6.35
CA VAL A 111 -23.60 -12.44 -5.96
C VAL A 111 -24.53 -12.88 -7.10
N ALA A 112 -24.21 -12.48 -8.33
CA ALA A 112 -24.96 -12.87 -9.53
C ALA A 112 -24.96 -14.38 -9.75
N LEU A 113 -23.83 -15.05 -9.55
CA LEU A 113 -23.73 -16.52 -9.62
C LEU A 113 -24.68 -17.18 -8.62
N VAL A 114 -24.65 -16.77 -7.35
CA VAL A 114 -25.51 -17.35 -6.32
C VAL A 114 -26.99 -17.13 -6.64
N LEU A 115 -27.36 -15.92 -7.07
CA LEU A 115 -28.73 -15.60 -7.49
C LEU A 115 -29.16 -16.37 -8.74
N SER A 116 -28.22 -16.71 -9.63
CA SER A 116 -28.52 -17.48 -10.84
C SER A 116 -28.81 -18.95 -10.57
N ILE A 117 -28.37 -19.53 -9.45
CA ILE A 117 -28.57 -20.94 -9.11
C ILE A 117 -30.06 -21.35 -9.17
N PRO A 118 -30.99 -20.70 -8.44
CA PRO A 118 -32.40 -21.09 -8.50
C PRO A 118 -33.02 -20.88 -9.89
N LEU A 119 -32.61 -19.84 -10.61
CA LEU A 119 -33.10 -19.54 -11.96
C LEU A 119 -32.67 -20.62 -12.96
N LEU A 120 -31.38 -20.98 -12.92
CA LEU A 120 -30.79 -22.03 -13.75
C LEU A 120 -31.39 -23.39 -13.38
N PHE A 121 -31.58 -23.66 -12.09
CA PHE A 121 -32.24 -24.89 -11.65
C PHE A 121 -33.64 -24.98 -12.24
N TYR A 122 -34.48 -23.95 -12.08
CA TYR A 122 -35.84 -23.98 -12.60
C TYR A 122 -35.90 -24.14 -14.14
N LEU A 123 -34.97 -23.52 -14.86
CA LEU A 123 -34.94 -23.57 -16.32
C LEU A 123 -34.38 -24.89 -16.87
N PHE A 124 -33.26 -25.37 -16.31
CA PHE A 124 -32.51 -26.51 -16.85
C PHE A 124 -32.94 -27.84 -16.22
N PHE A 125 -33.37 -27.85 -14.96
CA PHE A 125 -33.73 -29.08 -14.26
C PHE A 125 -34.87 -29.86 -14.95
N PRO A 126 -35.96 -29.24 -15.46
CA PRO A 126 -37.02 -30.00 -16.14
C PRO A 126 -36.52 -30.73 -17.38
N ARG A 127 -35.68 -30.05 -18.18
CA ARG A 127 -35.10 -30.62 -19.40
C ARG A 127 -34.10 -31.71 -19.08
N LEU A 128 -33.25 -31.49 -18.07
CA LEU A 128 -32.25 -32.46 -17.63
C LEU A 128 -32.92 -33.72 -17.05
N TYR A 129 -33.99 -33.54 -16.27
CA TYR A 129 -34.80 -34.61 -15.72
C TYR A 129 -35.41 -35.49 -16.82
N ILE A 130 -36.08 -34.88 -17.81
CA ILE A 130 -36.68 -35.62 -18.93
C ILE A 130 -35.61 -36.35 -19.73
N TYR A 131 -34.49 -35.71 -20.02
CA TYR A 131 -33.39 -36.32 -20.75
C TYR A 131 -32.81 -37.54 -20.01
N LEU A 132 -32.54 -37.40 -18.71
CA LEU A 132 -32.08 -38.49 -17.85
C LEU A 132 -33.12 -39.62 -17.76
N TRP A 133 -34.40 -39.28 -17.62
CA TRP A 133 -35.51 -40.22 -17.57
C TRP A 133 -35.58 -41.07 -18.84
N PHE A 134 -35.57 -40.45 -20.03
CA PHE A 134 -35.59 -41.19 -21.30
C PHE A 134 -34.33 -42.04 -21.50
N ARG A 135 -33.15 -41.52 -21.12
CA ARG A 135 -31.89 -42.26 -21.24
C ARG A 135 -31.85 -43.48 -20.32
N LEU A 136 -32.38 -43.37 -19.09
CA LEU A 136 -32.46 -44.47 -18.14
C LEU A 136 -33.55 -45.47 -18.53
N LYS A 137 -34.75 -45.01 -18.91
CA LYS A 137 -35.89 -45.89 -19.29
C LYS A 137 -35.59 -46.78 -20.51
N ARG A 138 -34.76 -46.32 -21.46
CA ARG A 138 -34.31 -47.16 -22.60
C ARG A 138 -33.58 -48.45 -22.19
N ARG A 139 -33.01 -48.52 -20.98
CA ARG A 139 -32.37 -49.74 -20.47
C ARG A 139 -33.33 -50.76 -19.86
N TRP A 140 -34.60 -50.40 -19.65
CA TRP A 140 -35.58 -51.24 -18.95
C TRP A 140 -36.64 -51.88 -19.85
N VAL A 141 -36.60 -51.65 -21.17
CA VAL A 141 -37.47 -52.34 -22.12
C VAL A 141 -36.84 -53.69 -22.47
N ILE A 142 -36.93 -54.65 -21.55
CA ILE A 142 -36.58 -56.05 -21.79
C ILE A 142 -37.86 -56.75 -22.24
N ARG A 143 -37.77 -57.34 -23.45
CA ARG A 143 -38.71 -58.23 -24.14
C ARG A 143 -39.77 -58.88 -23.24
N GLU A 144 -41.03 -58.55 -23.48
CA GLU A 144 -42.11 -59.49 -23.25
C GLU A 144 -41.95 -60.64 -24.24
N SER A 145 -41.53 -61.81 -23.74
CA SER A 145 -41.51 -63.05 -24.51
C SER A 145 -42.94 -63.60 -24.60
N SER A 146 -43.49 -63.57 -25.82
CA SER A 146 -44.62 -64.38 -26.28
C SER A 146 -44.32 -65.87 -26.20
#